data_AF-A0A3P7JXC6-F1
#
_entry.id   AF-A0A3P7JXC6-F1
#
_cell.length_a   1.000
_cell.length_b   1.000
_cell.length_c   1.000
_cell.angle_alpha   90.00
_cell.angle_beta   90.00
_cell.angle_gamma   90.00
#
_symmetry.space_group_name_H-M   'P 1'
#
loop_
_entity.id
_entity.type
_entity.pdbx_description
1 polymer ?
#
loop_
_entity_poly.entity_id
_entity_poly.type
_entity_poly.pdbx_seq_one_letter_code
_entity_poly.pdbx_strand_id
1 'polypeptide(L)'
;MNLENTKENVLNEALAADLQAAFEKVGRDGSVSSIVLMSAKPNSFVAGADVGMLSKAKSFAEGASISKKAQEQFEKLERSGKPIVAAIMGSCMGGGLELAMACQYRIAVNDKKTQLALPEVSLKDSDHIGHF
;
A
#
# COMPACT_ATOMS: atom_id res chain seq x y z
N MET A 1 -6.92 -8.10 2.14
CA MET A 1 -6.69 -6.90 2.97
C MET A 1 -8.01 -6.41 3.52
N ASN A 2 -8.09 -6.25 4.84
CA ASN A 2 -9.28 -5.72 5.50
C ASN A 2 -8.90 -5.08 6.83
N LEU A 3 -8.62 -3.77 6.85
CA LEU A 3 -8.51 -3.07 8.12
C LEU A 3 -9.88 -3.01 8.81
N GLU A 4 -10.01 -3.58 10.00
CA GLU A 4 -11.29 -3.62 10.69
C GLU A 4 -11.76 -2.22 11.12
N ASN A 5 -13.07 -2.01 11.17
CA ASN A 5 -13.70 -0.76 11.62
C ASN A 5 -13.36 0.49 10.80
N THR A 6 -12.80 0.35 9.59
CA THR A 6 -12.55 1.45 8.66
C THR A 6 -13.38 1.32 7.38
N LYS A 7 -13.62 2.44 6.69
CA LYS A 7 -14.23 2.43 5.35
C LYS A 7 -13.24 2.11 4.24
N GLU A 8 -11.96 2.46 4.44
CA GLU A 8 -10.88 2.29 3.46
C GLU A 8 -9.70 1.57 4.09
N ASN A 9 -8.94 0.84 3.28
CA ASN A 9 -7.63 0.37 3.71
C ASN A 9 -6.63 1.52 3.55
N VAL A 10 -5.81 1.78 4.57
CA VAL A 10 -4.66 2.68 4.52
C VAL A 10 -3.41 1.92 4.93
N LEU A 11 -2.25 2.31 4.41
CA LEU A 11 -0.97 1.76 4.88
C LEU A 11 -0.62 2.37 6.23
N ASN A 12 -1.04 1.68 7.28
CA ASN A 12 -0.64 1.92 8.66
C ASN A 12 0.12 0.70 9.22
N GLU A 13 0.57 0.81 10.46
CA GLU A 13 1.29 -0.27 11.16
C GLU A 13 0.51 -1.58 11.21
N ALA A 14 -0.82 -1.52 11.42
CA ALA A 14 -1.66 -2.71 11.50
C ALA A 14 -1.74 -3.44 10.14
N LEU A 15 -2.05 -2.74 9.05
CA LEU A 15 -2.11 -3.36 7.73
C LEU A 15 -0.74 -3.86 7.28
N ALA A 16 0.33 -3.13 7.59
CA ALA A 16 1.70 -3.55 7.29
C ALA A 16 2.06 -4.85 8.02
N ALA A 17 1.71 -4.96 9.31
CA ALA A 17 1.94 -6.17 10.09
C ALA A 17 1.12 -7.37 9.55
N ASP A 18 -0.15 -7.16 9.22
CA ASP A 18 -1.02 -8.20 8.65
C ASP A 18 -0.47 -8.71 7.31
N LEU A 19 -0.04 -7.80 6.43
CA LEU A 19 0.56 -8.16 5.15
C LEU A 19 1.86 -8.93 5.36
N GLN A 20 2.75 -8.45 6.23
CA GLN A 20 4.01 -9.14 6.52
C GLN A 20 3.76 -10.57 7.01
N ALA A 21 2.88 -10.74 8.01
CA ALA A 21 2.55 -12.05 8.55
C ALA A 21 1.95 -12.99 7.48
N ALA A 22 1.06 -12.46 6.65
CA ALA A 22 0.47 -13.22 5.55
C ALA A 22 1.53 -13.66 4.53
N PHE A 23 2.40 -12.75 4.08
CA PHE A 23 3.46 -13.04 3.10
C PHE A 23 4.50 -14.02 3.64
N GLU A 24 4.91 -13.89 4.90
CA GLU A 24 5.81 -14.86 5.52
C GLU A 24 5.20 -16.25 5.60
N LYS A 25 3.93 -16.35 6.00
CA LYS A 25 3.20 -17.62 6.07
C LYS A 25 3.11 -18.28 4.71
N VAL A 26 2.58 -17.58 3.70
CA VAL A 26 2.42 -18.16 2.37
C VAL A 26 3.74 -18.35 1.66
N GLY A 27 4.76 -17.54 1.96
CA GLY A 27 6.11 -17.68 1.40
C GLY A 27 6.79 -18.99 1.80
N ARG A 28 6.57 -19.45 3.04
CA ARG A 28 7.12 -20.73 3.55
C ARG A 28 6.29 -21.96 3.18
N ASP A 29 5.05 -21.78 2.76
CA ASP A 29 4.15 -22.88 2.42
C ASP A 29 4.45 -23.43 1.02
N GLY A 30 5.10 -24.59 0.92
CA GLY A 30 5.44 -25.23 -0.36
C GLY A 30 4.24 -25.60 -1.24
N SER A 31 3.02 -25.63 -0.70
CA SER A 31 1.80 -25.90 -1.48
C SER A 31 1.27 -24.68 -2.24
N VAL A 32 1.69 -23.47 -1.84
CA VAL A 32 1.26 -22.22 -2.49
C VAL A 32 2.20 -21.87 -3.63
N SER A 33 1.68 -21.85 -4.87
CA SER A 33 2.46 -21.49 -6.07
C SER A 33 2.42 -20.00 -6.42
N SER A 34 1.38 -19.28 -6.00
CA SER A 34 1.16 -17.86 -6.34
C SER A 34 0.24 -17.18 -5.33
N ILE A 35 0.19 -15.85 -5.38
CA ILE A 35 -0.54 -15.01 -4.42
C ILE A 35 -1.43 -14.02 -5.17
N VAL A 36 -2.67 -13.85 -4.73
CA VAL A 36 -3.53 -12.74 -5.16
C VAL A 36 -3.71 -11.79 -3.99
N LEU A 37 -3.30 -10.54 -4.19
CA LEU A 37 -3.51 -9.46 -3.24
C LEU A 37 -4.79 -8.72 -3.61
N MET A 38 -5.80 -8.81 -2.75
CA MET A 38 -7.13 -8.22 -2.97
C MET A 38 -7.65 -7.57 -1.69
N SER A 39 -8.50 -6.56 -1.85
CA SER A 39 -9.23 -5.95 -0.75
C SER A 39 -10.59 -6.62 -0.51
N ALA A 40 -10.98 -6.75 0.75
CA ALA A 40 -12.33 -7.16 1.12
C ALA A 40 -13.31 -5.96 1.21
N LYS A 41 -12.81 -4.73 1.06
CA LYS A 41 -13.63 -3.52 1.14
C LYS A 41 -14.20 -3.15 -0.23
N PRO A 42 -15.53 -3.03 -0.39
CA PRO A 42 -16.12 -2.61 -1.64
C PRO A 42 -15.71 -1.16 -1.90
N ASN A 43 -15.03 -0.90 -3.02
CA ASN A 43 -14.53 0.41 -3.46
C ASN A 43 -13.21 0.92 -2.83
N SER A 44 -12.44 0.09 -2.15
CA SER A 44 -11.10 0.49 -1.68
C SER A 44 -10.12 -0.65 -1.89
N PHE A 45 -9.07 -0.46 -2.67
CA PHE A 45 -7.91 -1.34 -2.65
C PHE A 45 -7.04 -0.96 -1.46
N VAL A 46 -6.35 0.20 -1.58
CA VAL A 46 -5.61 0.90 -0.53
C VAL A 46 -5.60 2.39 -0.89
N ALA A 47 -6.08 3.24 0.01
CA ALA A 47 -6.28 4.68 -0.19
C ALA A 47 -5.01 5.54 0.05
N GLY A 48 -3.86 4.90 0.26
CA GLY A 48 -2.58 5.56 0.50
C GLY A 48 -2.02 5.30 1.89
N ALA A 49 -0.95 6.02 2.21
CA ALA A 49 -0.36 6.02 3.55
C ALA A 49 -1.29 6.69 4.57
N ASP A 50 -1.26 6.19 5.80
CA ASP A 50 -1.96 6.84 6.90
C ASP A 50 -1.30 8.19 7.23
N VAL A 51 -2.00 9.29 6.95
CA VAL A 51 -1.49 10.65 7.20
C VAL A 51 -1.16 10.86 8.68
N GLY A 52 -1.97 10.33 9.59
CA GLY A 52 -1.73 10.41 11.02
C GLY A 52 -0.47 9.66 11.45
N MET A 53 -0.12 8.56 10.78
CA MET A 53 1.17 7.88 10.94
C MET A 53 2.32 8.74 10.43
N LEU A 54 2.21 9.32 9.24
CA LEU A 54 3.26 10.15 8.64
C LEU A 54 3.50 11.44 9.45
N SER A 55 2.46 12.09 9.96
CA SER A 55 2.56 13.30 10.79
C SER A 55 3.26 13.09 12.15
N LYS A 56 3.52 11.83 12.55
CA LYS A 56 4.32 11.53 13.74
C LYS A 56 5.81 11.75 13.53
N ALA A 57 6.30 11.71 12.29
CA ALA A 57 7.69 12.05 12.00
C ALA A 57 7.94 13.53 12.33
N LYS A 58 8.89 13.80 13.23
CA LYS A 58 9.26 15.15 13.69
C LYS A 58 10.57 15.65 13.09
N SER A 59 11.24 14.82 12.29
CA SER A 59 12.46 15.19 11.58
C SER A 59 12.50 14.60 10.18
N PHE A 60 13.31 15.21 9.31
CA PHE A 60 13.62 14.66 7.99
C PHE A 60 14.15 13.22 8.07
N ALA A 61 15.03 12.95 9.04
CA ALA A 61 15.62 11.63 9.23
C ALA A 61 14.57 10.57 9.59
N GLU A 62 13.58 10.93 10.42
CA GLU A 62 12.46 10.03 10.75
C GLU A 62 11.57 9.78 9.54
N GLY A 63 11.19 10.82 8.79
CA GLY A 63 10.39 10.68 7.57
C GLY A 63 11.09 9.81 6.52
N ALA A 64 12.38 10.03 6.30
CA ALA A 64 13.20 9.22 5.42
C ALA A 64 13.30 7.77 5.89
N SER A 65 13.41 7.53 7.21
CA SER A 65 13.42 6.17 7.77
C SER A 65 12.10 5.44 7.55
N ILE A 66 10.96 6.12 7.70
CA ILE A 66 9.63 5.55 7.43
C ILE A 66 9.51 5.17 5.96
N SER A 67 9.86 6.09 5.05
CA SER A 67 9.82 5.86 3.61
C SER A 67 10.72 4.68 3.21
N LYS A 68 11.97 4.64 3.70
CA LYS A 68 12.90 3.54 3.44
C LYS A 68 12.36 2.19 3.92
N LYS A 69 11.77 2.13 5.12
CA LYS A 69 11.16 0.89 5.62
C LYS A 69 10.02 0.41 4.73
N ALA A 70 9.18 1.31 4.23
CA ALA A 70 8.12 0.94 3.28
C ALA A 70 8.69 0.40 1.97
N GLN A 71 9.70 1.07 1.41
CA GLN A 71 10.40 0.62 0.20
C GLN A 71 11.02 -0.77 0.37
N GLU A 72 11.69 -1.04 1.49
CA GLU A 72 12.26 -2.36 1.79
C GLU A 72 11.20 -3.47 1.84
N GLN A 73 9.96 -3.15 2.24
CA GLN A 73 8.86 -4.13 2.18
C GLN A 73 8.37 -4.34 0.75
N PHE A 74 8.23 -3.27 -0.03
CA PHE A 74 7.84 -3.37 -1.44
C PHE A 74 8.88 -4.14 -2.27
N GLU A 75 10.18 -3.92 -2.05
CA GLU A 75 11.25 -4.68 -2.69
C GLU A 75 11.17 -6.19 -2.42
N LYS A 76 10.76 -6.60 -1.21
CA LYS A 76 10.54 -8.03 -0.90
C LYS A 76 9.39 -8.62 -1.71
N LEU A 77 8.33 -7.86 -1.95
CA LEU A 77 7.21 -8.29 -2.78
C LEU A 77 7.61 -8.39 -4.25
N GLU A 78 8.36 -7.40 -4.73
CA GLU A 78 8.88 -7.36 -6.10
C GLU A 78 9.80 -8.57 -6.37
N ARG A 79 10.65 -8.92 -5.41
CA ARG A 79 11.60 -10.04 -5.49
C ARG A 79 11.04 -11.37 -4.98
N SER A 80 9.72 -11.45 -4.75
CA SER A 80 9.07 -12.66 -4.27
C SER A 80 9.35 -13.84 -5.20
N GLY A 81 9.76 -14.97 -4.63
CA GLY A 81 9.89 -16.23 -5.37
C GLY A 81 8.53 -16.80 -5.84
N LYS A 82 7.42 -16.23 -5.36
CA LYS A 82 6.05 -16.60 -5.74
C LYS A 82 5.40 -15.42 -6.47
N PRO A 83 4.85 -15.61 -7.68
CA PRO A 83 4.17 -14.53 -8.39
C PRO A 83 3.00 -13.95 -7.59
N ILE A 84 2.93 -12.62 -7.53
CA ILE A 84 1.89 -11.85 -6.84
C ILE A 84 1.09 -11.05 -7.86
N VAL A 85 -0.23 -11.19 -7.82
CA VAL A 85 -1.17 -10.42 -8.65
C VAL A 85 -1.94 -9.45 -7.76
N ALA A 86 -1.85 -8.15 -8.04
CA ALA A 86 -2.71 -7.14 -7.44
C ALA A 86 -4.07 -7.14 -8.17
N ALA A 87 -5.12 -7.55 -7.47
CA ALA A 87 -6.51 -7.46 -7.92
C ALA A 87 -7.14 -6.18 -7.39
N ILE A 88 -7.18 -5.15 -8.23
CA ILE A 88 -7.48 -3.77 -7.88
C ILE A 88 -8.95 -3.45 -8.14
N MET A 89 -9.64 -2.99 -7.10
CA MET A 89 -10.99 -2.41 -7.19
C MET A 89 -11.05 -1.14 -6.35
N GLY A 90 -11.75 -0.12 -6.83
CA GLY A 90 -11.90 1.13 -6.09
C GLY A 90 -10.61 1.94 -5.96
N SER A 91 -10.49 2.75 -4.91
CA SER A 91 -9.34 3.64 -4.69
C SER A 91 -8.04 2.85 -4.50
N CYS A 92 -7.03 3.15 -5.32
CA CYS A 92 -5.67 2.63 -5.28
C CYS A 92 -4.71 3.82 -5.38
N MET A 93 -4.46 4.48 -4.26
CA MET A 93 -3.83 5.81 -4.24
C MET A 93 -2.49 5.78 -3.51
N GLY A 94 -1.56 6.60 -3.98
CA GLY A 94 -0.25 6.82 -3.37
C GLY A 94 0.48 5.52 -3.05
N GLY A 95 0.88 5.34 -1.78
CA GLY A 95 1.46 4.09 -1.30
C GLY A 95 0.65 2.81 -1.61
N GLY A 96 -0.67 2.92 -1.76
CA GLY A 96 -1.49 1.81 -2.25
C GLY A 96 -1.21 1.40 -3.69
N LEU A 97 -0.93 2.38 -4.56
CA LEU A 97 -0.47 2.14 -5.92
C LEU A 97 0.99 1.67 -5.95
N GLU A 98 1.86 2.19 -5.08
CA GLU A 98 3.23 1.68 -4.92
C GLU A 98 3.24 0.19 -4.53
N LEU A 99 2.38 -0.22 -3.60
CA LEU A 99 2.17 -1.62 -3.24
C LEU A 99 1.72 -2.48 -4.45
N ALA A 100 0.80 -1.96 -5.26
CA ALA A 100 0.35 -2.65 -6.47
C ALA A 100 1.43 -2.72 -7.57
N MET A 101 2.30 -1.69 -7.67
CA MET A 101 3.44 -1.68 -8.58
C MET A 101 4.52 -2.68 -8.17
N ALA A 102 4.68 -2.93 -6.87
CA ALA A 102 5.58 -3.96 -6.35
C ALA A 102 5.12 -5.40 -6.67
N CYS A 103 3.86 -5.60 -7.05
CA CYS A 103 3.36 -6.91 -7.50
C CYS A 103 3.83 -7.23 -8.93
N GLN A 104 3.87 -8.50 -9.32
CA GLN A 104 4.31 -8.90 -10.67
C GLN A 104 3.25 -8.62 -11.74
N TYR A 105 1.97 -8.67 -11.37
CA TYR A 105 0.88 -8.35 -12.30
C TYR A 105 -0.21 -7.52 -11.63
N ARG A 106 -0.92 -6.71 -12.41
CA ARG A 106 -2.01 -5.85 -11.95
C ARG A 106 -3.23 -6.07 -12.82
N ILE A 107 -4.37 -6.32 -12.21
CA ILE A 107 -5.66 -6.42 -12.87
C ILE A 107 -6.59 -5.44 -12.17
N ALA A 108 -7.17 -4.50 -12.92
CA ALA A 108 -8.05 -3.48 -12.37
C ALA A 108 -9.47 -3.64 -12.91
N VAL A 109 -10.46 -3.46 -12.04
CA VAL A 109 -11.87 -3.41 -12.44
C VAL A 109 -12.11 -2.15 -13.28
N ASN A 110 -12.69 -2.31 -14.47
CA ASN A 110 -13.09 -1.21 -15.34
C ASN A 110 -14.39 -0.55 -14.83
N ASP A 111 -14.26 0.25 -13.77
CA ASP A 111 -15.33 1.02 -13.14
C ASP A 111 -14.82 2.42 -12.79
N LYS A 112 -15.69 3.44 -12.85
CA LYS A 112 -15.33 4.83 -12.54
C LYS A 112 -14.80 5.02 -11.12
N LYS A 113 -15.17 4.16 -10.18
CA LYS A 113 -14.67 4.18 -8.80
C LYS A 113 -13.27 3.61 -8.66
N THR A 114 -12.80 2.83 -9.64
CA THR A 114 -11.44 2.30 -9.66
C THR A 114 -10.50 3.37 -10.18
N GLN A 115 -9.86 4.09 -9.25
CA GLN A 115 -8.95 5.19 -9.52
C GLN A 115 -7.56 4.82 -9.02
N LEU A 116 -6.56 4.98 -9.90
CA LEU A 116 -5.16 4.75 -9.61
C LEU A 116 -4.43 6.08 -9.74
N ALA A 117 -3.77 6.53 -8.68
CA ALA A 117 -3.02 7.79 -8.72
C ALA A 117 -1.87 7.81 -7.71
N LEU A 118 -0.88 8.67 -7.96
CA LEU A 118 0.14 9.11 -7.01
C LEU A 118 -0.12 10.59 -6.68
N PRO A 119 -1.05 10.89 -5.75
CA PRO A 119 -1.46 12.26 -5.44
C PRO A 119 -0.52 12.99 -4.46
N GLU A 120 0.63 12.41 -4.09
CA GLU A 120 1.54 12.92 -3.06
C GLU A 120 1.95 14.37 -3.32
N VAL A 121 2.16 14.75 -4.58
CA VAL A 121 2.51 16.14 -4.97
C VAL A 121 1.39 17.15 -4.72
N SER A 122 0.15 16.68 -4.57
CA SER A 122 -1.04 17.51 -4.29
C SER A 122 -1.38 17.57 -2.81
N LEU A 123 -0.69 16.80 -1.96
CA LEU A 123 -0.84 16.90 -0.51
C LEU A 123 -0.26 18.25 -0.08
N LYS A 124 -1.14 19.18 0.24
CA LYS A 124 -0.75 20.46 0.83
C LYS A 124 -0.42 20.21 2.29
N ASP A 125 0.87 20.18 2.63
CA ASP A 125 1.29 20.43 4.00
C ASP A 125 0.81 21.84 4.34
N SER A 126 -0.17 21.93 5.24
CA SER A 126 -0.76 23.21 5.65
C SER A 126 0.24 24.18 6.29
N ASP A 127 1.46 23.71 6.59
CA ASP A 127 2.46 24.44 7.36
C ASP A 127 3.64 24.98 6.52
N HIS A 128 3.71 24.69 5.22
CA HIS A 128 4.79 25.15 4.34
C HIS A 128 4.27 25.71 3.01
N ILE A 129 3.61 26.86 3.06
CA ILE A 129 3.33 27.68 1.87
C ILE A 129 4.61 28.43 1.49
N GLY A 130 5.54 27.73 0.84
CA GLY A 130 6.50 28.33 -0.07
C GLY A 130 5.87 28.35 -1.46
N HIS A 131 5.52 29.55 -1.94
CA HIS A 131 5.09 29.75 -3.32
C HIS A 131 6.12 29.15 -4.30
N PHE A 132 5.64 28.36 -5.26
CA PHE A 132 6.29 28.29 -6.57
C PHE A 132 5.99 29.57 -7.35
#